data_AF-A0A5A7RW74-F1
#
_entry.id   AF-A0A5A7RW74-F1
#
_cell.length_a   1.000
_cell.length_b   1.000
_cell.length_c   1.000
_cell.angle_alpha   90.00
_cell.angle_beta   90.00
_cell.angle_gamma   90.00
#
_symmetry.space_group_name_H-M   'P 1'
#
loop_
_entity.id
_entity.type
_entity.pdbx_description
1 polymer ?
#
loop_
_entity_poly.entity_id
_entity_poly.type
_entity_poly.pdbx_seq_one_letter_code
_entity_poly.pdbx_strand_id
1 'polypeptide(L)'
;MLIKELTKEKYDIIGYPRLVRLNPNIPWKTRGNGAVSFLVGKGEGKKTKIGEIREKEVFSYETSSDDSNYDRLKEIVEQVIEEYAILGDENTNSGFVFFRNPPSYEVYLKTVRGIVSLKEVKELLDSSAWYFKGFKNGRGLIGATASVAWTPVRDRTFELITYRKKEKWGNPRFVDDVSTKKMDKIVSSTFDNYDYENHHNRLVPNSPCPVLYGVRGENPVDLFKAKSIVKSEKVDSWIIFETNQGTDDHLQEKNIRDIQPYDSVITQGVVSKEPFTLQGGHVVFEIKDETGFIDCAAYEPTKQFRKIVRKLIPGDMVEVYGGVRETPFTVNLEKIRVKMLVEKYEKVENPVCPVCGKHMKSIGRNQGYRCIKCGSKSNYPIVKRAERGLKPGFYEVPVCARRHISKPLKRIKRENGESKLNHKSF
;
A
#
# COMPACT_ATOMS: atom_id res chain seq x y z
N MET A 1 16.13 15.46 12.59
CA MET A 1 16.65 16.56 13.44
C MET A 1 16.33 16.30 14.89
N LEU A 2 15.07 16.03 15.26
CA LEU A 2 14.69 15.72 16.65
C LEU A 2 15.59 14.67 17.33
N ILE A 3 15.75 13.48 16.74
CA ILE A 3 16.66 12.43 17.28
C ILE A 3 18.08 12.96 17.51
N LYS A 4 18.61 13.79 16.60
CA LYS A 4 19.95 14.36 16.75
C LYS A 4 20.05 15.30 17.96
N GLU A 5 19.06 16.17 18.17
CA GLU A 5 19.07 17.08 19.31
C GLU A 5 18.89 16.33 20.63
N LEU A 6 18.02 15.31 20.66
CA LEU A 6 17.86 14.43 21.82
C LEU A 6 19.16 13.68 22.18
N THR A 7 19.85 13.10 21.19
CA THR A 7 21.12 12.40 21.44
C THR A 7 22.24 13.32 21.94
N LYS A 8 22.24 14.61 21.56
CA LYS A 8 23.20 15.59 22.13
C LYS A 8 22.94 15.83 23.62
N GLU A 9 21.68 15.81 24.01
CA GLU A 9 21.20 16.01 25.39
C GLU A 9 21.20 14.70 26.19
N LYS A 10 21.91 13.67 25.71
CA LYS A 10 22.10 12.35 26.35
C LYS A 10 20.82 11.53 26.51
N TYR A 11 19.81 11.79 25.67
CA TYR A 11 18.67 10.89 25.51
C TYR A 11 18.97 9.84 24.44
N ASP A 12 18.82 8.57 24.81
CA ASP A 12 19.01 7.44 23.92
C ASP A 12 17.68 7.00 23.29
N ILE A 13 17.77 6.47 22.07
CA ILE A 13 16.63 5.87 21.37
C ILE A 13 16.51 4.41 21.76
N ILE A 14 15.29 3.95 22.04
CA ILE A 14 15.03 2.56 22.45
C ILE A 14 14.31 1.83 21.31
N GLY A 15 14.92 0.74 20.84
CA GLY A 15 14.50 0.05 19.62
C GLY A 15 14.59 0.94 18.36
N TYR A 16 13.89 0.52 17.30
CA TYR A 16 13.82 1.32 16.07
C TYR A 16 12.73 2.39 16.19
N PRO A 17 12.96 3.60 15.62
CA PRO A 17 11.87 4.54 15.41
C PRO A 17 10.84 3.92 14.47
N ARG A 18 9.58 4.30 14.63
CA ARG A 18 8.45 3.74 13.89
C ARG A 18 7.98 4.71 12.83
N LEU A 19 7.68 4.20 11.64
CA LEU A 19 6.99 4.94 10.57
C LEU A 19 5.67 4.23 10.25
N VAL A 20 4.58 4.78 10.77
CA VAL A 20 3.26 4.13 10.76
C VAL A 20 2.37 4.80 9.73
N ARG A 21 1.90 4.03 8.74
CA ARG A 21 0.90 4.44 7.76
C ARG A 21 -0.50 4.29 8.35
N LEU A 22 -1.34 5.29 8.13
CA LEU A 22 -2.73 5.33 8.60
C LEU A 22 -3.68 5.08 7.42
N ASN A 23 -4.99 5.27 7.62
CA ASN A 23 -5.98 4.97 6.59
C ASN A 23 -5.64 5.69 5.28
N PRO A 24 -5.32 4.96 4.20
CA PRO A 24 -4.78 5.56 3.00
C PRO A 24 -5.87 6.21 2.13
N ASN A 25 -7.16 6.14 2.49
CA ASN A 25 -8.30 6.67 1.73
C ASN A 25 -8.78 8.03 2.24
N ILE A 26 -8.32 8.49 3.40
CA ILE A 26 -8.76 9.74 4.02
C ILE A 26 -8.49 10.95 3.09
N PRO A 27 -9.45 11.88 2.93
CA PRO A 27 -9.28 13.05 2.06
C PRO A 27 -8.32 14.08 2.66
N TRP A 28 -8.31 14.24 3.98
CA TRP A 28 -7.45 15.19 4.71
C TRP A 28 -6.04 14.67 4.99
N LYS A 29 -5.45 13.92 4.04
CA LYS A 29 -4.13 13.31 4.20
C LYS A 29 -3.04 14.13 3.51
N THR A 30 -1.83 14.08 4.08
CA THR A 30 -0.62 14.34 3.30
C THR A 30 -0.30 13.11 2.44
N ARG A 31 0.55 13.27 1.41
CA ARG A 31 0.93 12.15 0.55
C ARG A 31 1.50 10.98 1.38
N GLY A 32 0.80 9.85 1.33
CA GLY A 32 1.18 8.63 2.04
C GLY A 32 0.67 8.50 3.48
N ASN A 33 -0.05 9.49 4.03
CA ASN A 33 -0.71 9.46 5.35
C ASN A 33 0.08 8.72 6.45
N GLY A 34 1.28 9.20 6.79
CA GLY A 34 2.16 8.55 7.76
C GLY A 34 2.45 9.42 8.97
N ALA A 35 2.69 8.78 10.11
CA ALA A 35 3.14 9.38 11.36
C ALA A 35 4.37 8.65 11.91
N VAL A 36 5.13 9.31 12.78
CA VAL A 36 6.38 8.79 13.35
C VAL A 36 6.30 8.81 14.86
N SER A 37 6.73 7.73 15.49
CA SER A 37 6.93 7.63 16.94
C SER A 37 8.27 6.95 17.22
N PHE A 38 8.81 7.14 18.42
CA PHE A 38 9.99 6.42 18.88
C PHE A 38 10.04 6.50 20.41
N LEU A 39 10.70 5.53 21.03
CA LEU A 39 10.91 5.48 22.47
C LEU A 39 12.23 6.18 22.80
N VAL A 40 12.25 6.87 23.93
CA VAL A 40 13.38 7.67 24.41
C VAL A 40 13.59 7.38 25.89
N GLY A 41 14.85 7.24 26.31
CA GLY A 41 15.20 7.05 27.71
C GLY A 41 16.71 7.02 27.89
N LYS A 42 17.17 6.42 28.99
CA LYS A 42 18.60 6.09 29.20
C LYS A 42 18.83 4.65 28.76
N GLY A 43 19.64 4.44 27.73
CA GLY A 43 19.75 3.16 27.05
C GLY A 43 20.53 2.10 27.83
N GLU A 44 20.03 0.88 27.84
CA GLU A 44 20.68 -0.29 28.45
C GLU A 44 20.70 -1.49 27.47
N GLY A 45 21.60 -2.44 27.73
CA GLY A 45 21.71 -3.66 26.95
C GLY A 45 22.36 -3.46 25.58
N LYS A 46 21.87 -4.20 24.57
CA LYS A 46 22.51 -4.27 23.25
C LYS A 46 22.42 -2.94 22.50
N LYS A 47 23.58 -2.36 22.18
CA LYS A 47 23.72 -1.18 21.33
C LYS A 47 23.72 -1.56 19.84
N THR A 48 22.79 -1.00 19.07
CA THR A 48 22.64 -1.27 17.62
C THR A 48 22.70 0.04 16.82
N LYS A 49 23.51 0.09 15.75
CA LYS A 49 23.51 1.25 14.85
C LYS A 49 22.22 1.24 14.03
N ILE A 50 21.47 2.34 14.06
CA ILE A 50 20.18 2.46 13.36
C ILE A 50 20.15 3.61 12.35
N GLY A 51 21.17 4.47 12.34
CA GLY A 51 21.20 5.65 11.50
C GLY A 51 22.54 6.37 11.48
N GLU A 52 22.57 7.43 10.71
CA GLU A 52 23.62 8.44 10.68
C GLU A 52 22.98 9.78 10.34
N ILE A 53 23.25 10.82 11.11
CA ILE A 53 22.71 12.16 10.87
C ILE A 53 23.87 13.14 10.77
N ARG A 54 24.12 13.67 9.57
CA ARG A 54 25.25 14.57 9.28
C ARG A 54 26.57 14.02 9.82
N GLU A 55 26.93 12.82 9.36
CA GLU A 55 28.17 12.10 9.68
C GLU A 55 28.29 11.65 11.15
N LYS A 56 27.27 11.89 11.99
CA LYS A 56 27.20 11.35 13.36
C LYS A 56 26.37 10.08 13.38
N GLU A 57 26.94 9.00 13.91
CA GLU A 57 26.24 7.74 14.07
C GLU A 57 25.08 7.85 15.07
N VAL A 58 23.97 7.21 14.75
CA VAL A 58 22.80 7.10 15.64
C VAL A 58 22.65 5.64 16.05
N PHE A 59 22.57 5.43 17.36
CA PHE A 59 22.40 4.12 17.96
C PHE A 59 21.06 4.01 18.68
N SER A 60 20.55 2.80 18.76
CA SER A 60 19.47 2.42 19.66
C SER A 60 19.93 1.39 20.68
N TYR A 61 19.18 1.29 21.76
CA TYR A 61 19.37 0.33 22.83
C TYR A 61 18.15 -0.57 22.95
N GLU A 62 18.32 -1.71 23.63
CA GLU A 62 17.27 -2.74 23.73
C GLU A 62 16.22 -2.37 24.79
N THR A 63 16.69 -1.86 25.93
CA THR A 63 15.86 -1.45 27.06
C THR A 63 16.27 -0.05 27.53
N SER A 64 15.49 0.49 28.46
CA SER A 64 15.79 1.75 29.12
C SER A 64 15.56 1.70 30.62
N SER A 65 16.32 2.50 31.36
CA SER A 65 16.01 2.86 32.74
C SER A 65 15.26 4.20 32.80
N ASP A 66 14.31 4.32 33.74
CA ASP A 66 13.50 5.53 33.93
C ASP A 66 14.18 6.52 34.90
N ASP A 67 15.03 7.38 34.36
CA ASP A 67 15.65 8.52 35.08
C ASP A 67 15.80 9.74 34.14
N SER A 68 14.85 9.92 33.23
CA SER A 68 14.93 10.94 32.18
C SER A 68 14.27 12.24 32.63
N ASN A 69 14.92 13.38 32.36
CA ASN A 69 14.32 14.70 32.60
C ASN A 69 13.21 14.97 31.56
N TYR A 70 11.95 14.77 31.93
CA TYR A 70 10.81 14.91 31.02
C TYR A 70 10.54 16.35 30.58
N ASP A 71 10.79 17.34 31.45
CA ASP A 71 10.56 18.75 31.13
C ASP A 71 11.54 19.23 30.05
N ARG A 72 12.83 18.86 30.19
CA ARG A 72 13.83 19.16 29.17
C ARG A 72 13.53 18.46 27.84
N LEU A 73 13.03 17.23 27.88
CA LEU A 73 12.59 16.48 26.69
C LEU A 73 11.48 17.26 25.94
N LYS A 74 10.47 17.74 26.68
CA LYS A 74 9.38 18.54 26.14
C LYS A 74 9.90 19.80 25.44
N GLU A 75 10.77 20.58 26.10
CA GLU A 75 11.34 21.81 25.54
C GLU A 75 12.06 21.56 24.21
N ILE A 76 12.91 20.53 24.14
CA ILE A 76 13.66 20.19 22.93
C ILE A 76 12.69 19.87 21.78
N VAL A 77 11.63 19.11 22.07
CA VAL A 77 10.65 18.70 21.06
C VAL A 77 9.85 19.90 20.56
N GLU A 78 9.42 20.79 21.45
CA GLU A 78 8.74 22.03 21.07
C GLU A 78 9.62 22.90 20.17
N GLN A 79 10.86 23.16 20.60
CA GLN A 79 11.82 23.98 19.84
C GLN A 79 12.09 23.41 18.45
N VAL A 80 12.35 22.10 18.34
CA VAL A 80 12.61 21.46 17.04
C VAL A 80 11.39 21.51 16.13
N ILE A 81 10.17 21.33 16.66
CA ILE A 81 8.97 21.39 15.84
C ILE A 81 8.70 22.82 15.38
N GLU A 82 8.86 23.81 16.25
CA GLU A 82 8.68 25.22 15.91
C GLU A 82 9.71 25.71 14.87
N GLU A 83 10.96 25.23 14.92
CA GLU A 83 12.01 25.58 13.95
C GLU A 83 11.80 24.91 12.58
N TYR A 84 11.43 23.62 12.56
CA TYR A 84 11.47 22.81 11.33
C TYR A 84 10.10 22.57 10.69
N ALA A 85 8.99 22.72 11.40
CA ALA A 85 7.67 22.58 10.80
C ALA A 85 7.36 23.78 9.89
N ILE A 86 6.85 23.50 8.69
CA ILE A 86 6.41 24.55 7.75
C ILE A 86 5.03 25.05 8.18
N LEU A 87 4.97 25.73 9.34
CA LEU A 87 3.72 26.22 9.92
C LEU A 87 3.07 27.35 9.09
N GLY A 88 3.76 27.89 8.08
CA GLY A 88 3.16 28.82 7.10
C GLY A 88 2.17 28.14 6.13
N ASP A 89 2.29 26.84 5.85
CA ASP A 89 1.43 26.12 4.91
C ASP A 89 0.11 25.73 5.57
N GLU A 90 -1.03 26.19 5.04
CA GLU A 90 -2.39 25.91 5.55
C GLU A 90 -2.68 24.41 5.76
N ASN A 91 -2.08 23.55 4.93
CA ASN A 91 -2.27 22.11 5.02
C ASN A 91 -1.38 21.44 6.08
N THR A 92 -0.40 22.18 6.64
CA THR A 92 0.49 21.68 7.71
C THR A 92 -0.13 21.88 9.08
N ASN A 93 -0.70 20.81 9.62
CA ASN A 93 -1.34 20.77 10.93
C ASN A 93 -0.64 19.76 11.84
N SER A 94 0.57 20.13 12.27
CA SER A 94 1.44 19.29 13.08
C SER A 94 0.86 19.01 14.47
N GLY A 95 1.32 17.94 15.11
CA GLY A 95 1.05 17.66 16.51
C GLY A 95 2.01 16.61 17.03
N PHE A 96 2.29 16.66 18.32
CA PHE A 96 3.07 15.63 19.01
C PHE A 96 2.42 15.27 20.34
N VAL A 97 2.75 14.08 20.81
CA VAL A 97 2.26 13.52 22.07
C VAL A 97 3.39 12.74 22.75
N PHE A 98 3.37 12.78 24.07
CA PHE A 98 4.16 11.93 24.94
C PHE A 98 3.24 11.06 25.77
N PHE A 99 3.58 9.78 25.82
CA PHE A 99 2.94 8.78 26.67
C PHE A 99 4.01 8.16 27.56
N ARG A 100 3.69 7.96 28.85
CA ARG A 100 4.46 7.05 29.72
C ARG A 100 4.06 5.61 29.45
N ASN A 101 2.75 5.38 29.32
CA ASN A 101 2.17 4.11 28.92
C ASN A 101 1.45 4.30 27.57
N PRO A 102 1.77 3.51 26.54
CA PRO A 102 1.14 3.67 25.23
C PRO A 102 -0.35 3.35 25.30
N PRO A 103 -1.19 4.01 24.47
CA PRO A 103 -2.60 3.65 24.33
C PRO A 103 -2.76 2.26 23.70
N SER A 104 -3.96 1.69 23.82
CA SER A 104 -4.29 0.38 23.24
C SER A 104 -4.06 0.33 21.72
N TYR A 105 -3.63 -0.83 21.22
CA TYR A 105 -3.48 -1.14 19.80
C TYR A 105 -4.75 -0.88 18.98
N GLU A 106 -5.93 -0.98 19.61
CA GLU A 106 -7.22 -0.69 18.98
C GLU A 106 -7.32 0.75 18.45
N VAL A 107 -6.63 1.71 19.09
CA VAL A 107 -6.58 3.10 18.62
C VAL A 107 -5.91 3.18 17.25
N TYR A 108 -4.83 2.43 17.05
CA TYR A 108 -4.18 2.30 15.75
C TYR A 108 -5.10 1.61 14.75
N LEU A 109 -5.71 0.48 15.10
CA LEU A 109 -6.60 -0.27 14.20
C LEU A 109 -7.75 0.60 13.70
N LYS A 110 -8.42 1.33 14.59
CA LYS A 110 -9.49 2.27 14.22
C LYS A 110 -8.99 3.36 13.26
N THR A 111 -7.78 3.87 13.48
CA THR A 111 -7.18 4.94 12.66
C THR A 111 -6.70 4.46 11.29
N VAL A 112 -6.20 3.22 11.18
CA VAL A 112 -5.73 2.67 9.90
C VAL A 112 -6.87 2.09 9.05
N ARG A 113 -8.00 1.74 9.66
CA ARG A 113 -9.15 1.08 9.01
C ARG A 113 -10.37 1.96 8.80
N GLY A 114 -10.47 3.09 9.50
CA GLY A 114 -11.65 3.95 9.46
C GLY A 114 -11.33 5.43 9.56
N ILE A 115 -12.36 6.23 9.83
CA ILE A 115 -12.25 7.67 10.10
C ILE A 115 -12.30 7.86 11.62
N VAL A 116 -11.33 8.62 12.14
CA VAL A 116 -11.26 8.98 13.56
C VAL A 116 -11.44 10.49 13.70
N SER A 117 -12.26 10.90 14.66
CA SER A 117 -12.49 12.31 14.95
C SER A 117 -11.40 12.87 15.85
N LEU A 118 -11.06 14.16 15.67
CA LEU A 118 -10.11 14.82 16.57
C LEU A 118 -10.64 14.93 18.00
N LYS A 119 -11.96 15.06 18.18
CA LYS A 119 -12.61 15.13 19.49
C LYS A 119 -12.32 13.88 20.31
N GLU A 120 -12.58 12.71 19.73
CA GLU A 120 -12.30 11.42 20.35
C GLU A 120 -10.82 11.26 20.74
N VAL A 121 -9.90 11.69 19.86
CA VAL A 121 -8.46 11.63 20.16
C VAL A 121 -8.09 12.57 21.30
N LYS A 122 -8.67 13.77 21.37
CA LYS A 122 -8.42 14.69 22.48
C LYS A 122 -8.91 14.13 23.82
N GLU A 123 -10.09 13.54 23.86
CA GLU A 123 -10.63 12.89 25.07
C GLU A 123 -9.71 11.75 25.57
N LEU A 124 -9.14 10.97 24.65
CA LEU A 124 -8.11 9.98 24.99
C LEU A 124 -6.83 10.64 25.52
N LEU A 125 -6.36 11.71 24.87
CA LEU A 125 -5.13 12.39 25.25
C LEU A 125 -5.24 13.02 26.64
N ASP A 126 -6.36 13.69 26.94
CA ASP A 126 -6.60 14.33 28.24
C ASP A 126 -6.61 13.33 29.40
N SER A 127 -6.95 12.07 29.15
CA SER A 127 -7.01 11.01 30.17
C SER A 127 -5.75 10.16 30.28
N SER A 128 -4.87 10.13 29.26
CA SER A 128 -3.79 9.14 29.20
C SER A 128 -2.42 9.67 28.74
N ALA A 129 -2.35 10.80 28.05
CA ALA A 129 -1.08 11.38 27.64
C ALA A 129 -0.41 12.09 28.82
N TRP A 130 0.92 12.05 28.86
CA TRP A 130 1.68 12.88 29.80
C TRP A 130 1.68 14.34 29.35
N TYR A 131 1.85 14.57 28.05
CA TYR A 131 1.82 15.89 27.45
C TYR A 131 1.55 15.79 25.95
N PHE A 132 0.85 16.77 25.38
CA PHE A 132 0.65 16.87 23.95
C PHE A 132 0.45 18.32 23.54
N LYS A 133 0.77 18.63 22.27
CA LYS A 133 0.52 19.94 21.67
C LYS A 133 0.15 19.76 20.22
N GLY A 134 -1.00 20.32 19.85
CA GLY A 134 -1.46 20.41 18.47
C GLY A 134 -1.20 21.81 17.93
N PHE A 135 -0.69 21.90 16.70
CA PHE A 135 -0.53 23.15 15.98
C PHE A 135 -1.70 23.33 15.01
N LYS A 136 -2.13 24.58 14.81
CA LYS A 136 -3.28 24.93 13.96
C LYS A 136 -4.55 24.15 14.35
N ASN A 137 -5.14 23.39 13.42
CA ASN A 137 -6.33 22.60 13.69
C ASN A 137 -6.05 21.32 14.51
N GLY A 138 -4.79 21.01 14.82
CA GLY A 138 -4.41 19.91 15.71
C GLY A 138 -4.60 18.50 15.15
N ARG A 139 -4.96 18.33 13.87
CA ARG A 139 -5.19 17.00 13.27
C ARG A 139 -3.98 16.07 13.31
N GLY A 140 -2.76 16.61 13.39
CA GLY A 140 -1.53 15.84 13.55
C GLY A 140 -1.52 14.96 14.81
N LEU A 141 -2.31 15.31 15.84
CA LEU A 141 -2.46 14.51 17.06
C LEU A 141 -3.04 13.11 16.76
N ILE A 142 -3.93 12.97 15.77
CA ILE A 142 -4.52 11.68 15.40
C ILE A 142 -3.41 10.71 14.97
N GLY A 143 -2.51 11.18 14.09
CA GLY A 143 -1.40 10.37 13.62
C GLY A 143 -0.35 10.12 14.69
N ALA A 144 -0.02 11.14 15.49
CA ALA A 144 0.93 10.99 16.58
C ALA A 144 0.47 9.90 17.57
N THR A 145 -0.77 9.99 18.04
CA THR A 145 -1.37 8.98 18.94
C THR A 145 -1.42 7.59 18.31
N ALA A 146 -1.90 7.47 17.07
CA ALA A 146 -1.97 6.18 16.39
C ALA A 146 -0.59 5.55 16.16
N SER A 147 0.44 6.36 15.92
CA SER A 147 1.82 5.85 15.76
C SER A 147 2.43 5.33 17.06
N VAL A 148 2.03 5.88 18.22
CA VAL A 148 2.44 5.34 19.53
C VAL A 148 1.65 4.08 19.86
N ALA A 149 0.35 4.05 19.53
CA ALA A 149 -0.53 2.90 19.72
C ALA A 149 -0.11 1.67 18.88
N TRP A 150 0.52 1.90 17.73
CA TRP A 150 0.91 0.81 16.84
C TRP A 150 1.97 -0.09 17.50
N THR A 151 1.63 -1.37 17.58
CA THR A 151 2.53 -2.44 17.97
C THR A 151 2.57 -3.49 16.85
N PRO A 152 3.73 -4.05 16.51
CA PRO A 152 3.87 -5.01 15.41
C PRO A 152 3.36 -6.41 15.81
N VAL A 153 2.09 -6.51 16.22
CA VAL A 153 1.47 -7.75 16.72
C VAL A 153 1.32 -8.80 15.62
N ARG A 154 0.99 -8.36 14.39
CA ARG A 154 0.67 -9.26 13.27
C ARG A 154 1.84 -9.41 12.31
N ASP A 155 2.34 -8.29 11.81
CA ASP A 155 3.39 -8.23 10.79
C ASP A 155 4.13 -6.89 10.94
N ARG A 156 5.36 -6.83 10.42
CA ARG A 156 6.17 -5.63 10.37
C ARG A 156 7.17 -5.71 9.24
N THR A 157 7.63 -4.54 8.83
CA THR A 157 8.71 -4.37 7.86
C THR A 157 9.63 -3.26 8.31
N PHE A 158 10.75 -3.10 7.62
CA PHE A 158 11.66 -2.01 7.87
C PHE A 158 11.83 -1.17 6.61
N GLU A 159 11.98 0.14 6.79
CA GLU A 159 12.32 1.07 5.71
C GLU A 159 13.55 1.88 6.10
N LEU A 160 14.64 1.74 5.33
CA LEU A 160 15.82 2.60 5.45
C LEU A 160 15.57 3.82 4.59
N ILE A 161 15.45 4.99 5.21
CA ILE A 161 15.24 6.25 4.52
C ILE A 161 16.54 7.04 4.53
N THR A 162 16.98 7.45 3.35
CA THR A 162 18.12 8.35 3.15
C THR A 162 17.63 9.77 2.88
N TYR A 163 18.40 10.77 3.30
CA TYR A 163 18.08 12.18 3.20
C TYR A 163 19.20 12.95 2.49
N ARG A 164 18.81 14.00 1.77
CA ARG A 164 19.72 14.93 1.07
C ARG A 164 19.95 16.18 1.90
N LYS A 165 21.07 16.85 1.63
CA LYS A 165 21.34 18.19 2.14
C LYS A 165 20.24 19.19 1.74
N LYS A 166 20.07 20.24 2.55
CA LYS A 166 18.98 21.22 2.39
C LYS A 166 19.07 21.98 1.08
N GLU A 167 20.29 22.34 0.66
CA GLU A 167 20.60 23.02 -0.61
C GLU A 167 20.11 22.24 -1.85
N LYS A 168 19.84 20.96 -1.67
CA LYS A 168 19.43 20.05 -2.72
C LYS A 168 17.93 19.76 -2.73
N TRP A 169 17.13 20.28 -1.80
CA TRP A 169 15.68 20.06 -1.78
C TRP A 169 15.02 20.73 -3.00
N GLY A 170 13.93 20.15 -3.50
CA GLY A 170 13.26 20.61 -4.74
C GLY A 170 13.97 20.24 -6.05
N ASN A 171 15.29 20.03 -6.04
CA ASN A 171 16.06 19.66 -7.23
C ASN A 171 15.89 18.17 -7.62
N PRO A 172 16.09 17.81 -8.91
CA PRO A 172 16.08 16.42 -9.35
C PRO A 172 17.00 15.51 -8.52
N ARG A 173 16.61 14.24 -8.38
CA ARG A 173 17.36 13.20 -7.67
C ARG A 173 18.22 12.38 -8.60
N PHE A 174 19.44 12.10 -8.16
CA PHE A 174 20.27 11.11 -8.81
C PHE A 174 20.35 9.86 -7.93
N VAL A 175 19.72 8.79 -8.42
CA VAL A 175 19.79 7.42 -7.89
C VAL A 175 19.88 6.51 -9.10
N ASP A 176 20.96 5.72 -9.19
CA ASP A 176 21.28 4.95 -10.38
C ASP A 176 20.42 3.68 -10.49
N ASP A 177 19.63 3.60 -11.56
CA ASP A 177 18.76 2.47 -11.88
C ASP A 177 19.50 1.14 -11.98
N VAL A 178 20.73 1.14 -12.51
CA VAL A 178 21.52 -0.09 -12.66
C VAL A 178 21.88 -0.65 -11.28
N SER A 179 22.33 0.21 -10.37
CA SER A 179 22.61 -0.16 -8.99
C SER A 179 21.35 -0.59 -8.23
N THR A 180 20.20 0.05 -8.46
CA THR A 180 18.91 -0.35 -7.87
C THR A 180 18.50 -1.75 -8.32
N LYS A 181 18.56 -2.04 -9.62
CA LYS A 181 18.27 -3.38 -10.18
C LYS A 181 19.24 -4.44 -9.63
N LYS A 182 20.52 -4.09 -9.47
CA LYS A 182 21.53 -4.96 -8.87
C LYS A 182 21.19 -5.27 -7.41
N MET A 183 20.83 -4.24 -6.63
CA MET A 183 20.44 -4.38 -5.23
C MET A 183 19.19 -5.27 -5.10
N ASP A 184 18.16 -5.02 -5.89
CA ASP A 184 16.89 -5.77 -5.88
C ASP A 184 17.09 -7.29 -6.10
N LYS A 185 18.05 -7.66 -6.96
CA LYS A 185 18.41 -9.07 -7.22
C LYS A 185 19.24 -9.70 -6.10
N ILE A 186 20.16 -8.95 -5.50
CA ILE A 186 21.11 -9.46 -4.50
C ILE A 186 20.46 -9.57 -3.11
N VAL A 187 19.68 -8.56 -2.73
CA VAL A 187 19.14 -8.43 -1.37
C VAL A 187 17.69 -8.89 -1.39
N SER A 188 17.50 -10.20 -1.40
CA SER A 188 16.18 -10.80 -1.63
C SER A 188 15.14 -10.39 -0.57
N SER A 189 15.55 -10.12 0.67
CA SER A 189 14.67 -9.65 1.75
C SER A 189 14.05 -8.27 1.49
N THR A 190 14.55 -7.50 0.52
CA THR A 190 13.93 -6.24 0.10
C THR A 190 12.77 -6.46 -0.88
N PHE A 191 11.87 -5.48 -0.97
CA PHE A 191 10.73 -5.52 -1.89
C PHE A 191 10.36 -4.13 -2.39
N ASP A 192 9.61 -4.09 -3.49
CA ASP A 192 9.12 -2.85 -4.12
C ASP A 192 10.21 -1.86 -4.52
N ASN A 193 11.35 -2.37 -4.99
CA ASN A 193 12.51 -1.55 -5.29
C ASN A 193 12.48 -0.97 -6.71
N TYR A 194 12.18 -1.81 -7.71
CA TYR A 194 12.20 -1.43 -9.11
C TYR A 194 11.04 -2.08 -9.87
N ASP A 195 10.41 -1.31 -10.75
CA ASP A 195 9.42 -1.81 -11.70
C ASP A 195 10.09 -2.09 -13.04
N TYR A 196 10.32 -3.37 -13.35
CA TYR A 196 11.05 -3.77 -14.56
C TYR A 196 10.24 -3.53 -15.84
N GLU A 197 8.92 -3.68 -15.79
CA GLU A 197 8.05 -3.53 -16.95
C GLU A 197 7.79 -2.06 -17.26
N ASN A 198 7.63 -1.24 -16.23
CA ASN A 198 7.38 0.20 -16.38
C ASN A 198 8.66 1.05 -16.30
N HIS A 199 9.84 0.42 -16.21
CA HIS A 199 11.15 1.06 -16.05
C HIS A 199 11.17 2.16 -14.98
N HIS A 200 10.60 1.86 -13.81
CA HIS A 200 10.40 2.85 -12.75
C HIS A 200 11.19 2.50 -11.47
N ASN A 201 12.06 3.42 -11.06
CA ASN A 201 12.78 3.32 -9.80
C ASN A 201 11.89 3.74 -8.63
N ARG A 202 11.42 2.76 -7.85
CA ARG A 202 10.44 2.99 -6.78
C ARG A 202 11.08 3.47 -5.47
N LEU A 203 12.40 3.34 -5.34
CA LEU A 203 13.12 3.88 -4.18
C LEU A 203 13.04 5.41 -4.12
N VAL A 204 12.89 6.06 -5.28
CA VAL A 204 13.00 7.51 -5.42
C VAL A 204 11.63 8.19 -5.28
N PRO A 205 11.44 9.11 -4.31
CA PRO A 205 10.19 9.85 -4.19
C PRO A 205 10.07 10.91 -5.29
N ASN A 206 8.85 11.08 -5.79
CA ASN A 206 8.51 12.11 -6.78
C ASN A 206 7.88 13.36 -6.11
N SER A 207 8.60 13.98 -5.17
CA SER A 207 8.17 15.19 -4.45
C SER A 207 9.38 16.07 -4.12
N PRO A 208 9.23 17.37 -3.80
CA PRO A 208 10.36 18.25 -3.45
C PRO A 208 10.96 17.97 -2.06
N CYS A 209 10.59 16.86 -1.42
CA CYS A 209 10.89 16.53 -0.03
C CYS A 209 12.38 16.24 0.24
N PRO A 210 12.82 16.20 1.52
CA PRO A 210 14.22 15.93 1.87
C PRO A 210 14.72 14.51 1.61
N VAL A 211 13.81 13.54 1.38
CA VAL A 211 14.18 12.13 1.19
C VAL A 211 14.93 11.97 -0.15
N LEU A 212 16.08 11.30 -0.13
CA LEU A 212 16.82 10.92 -1.34
C LEU A 212 16.22 9.63 -1.94
N TYR A 213 16.24 8.55 -1.17
CA TYR A 213 15.57 7.30 -1.50
C TYR A 213 15.22 6.51 -0.24
N GLY A 214 14.26 5.59 -0.35
CA GLY A 214 13.91 4.63 0.71
C GLY A 214 14.01 3.19 0.21
N VAL A 215 14.56 2.28 1.01
CA VAL A 215 14.59 0.83 0.72
C VAL A 215 13.77 0.09 1.77
N ARG A 216 12.84 -0.77 1.33
CA ARG A 216 11.99 -1.59 2.21
C ARG A 216 12.47 -3.02 2.26
N GLY A 217 12.33 -3.68 3.41
CA GLY A 217 12.66 -5.10 3.55
C GLY A 217 12.24 -5.72 4.87
N GLU A 218 12.53 -7.02 4.99
CA GLU A 218 12.22 -7.82 6.20
C GLU A 218 13.24 -7.63 7.33
N ASN A 219 14.49 -7.31 7.00
CA ASN A 219 15.61 -7.37 7.92
C ASN A 219 16.42 -6.07 7.89
N PRO A 220 16.61 -5.38 9.04
CA PRO A 220 17.38 -4.14 9.09
C PRO A 220 18.85 -4.32 8.67
N VAL A 221 19.47 -5.48 8.94
CA VAL A 221 20.86 -5.77 8.53
C VAL A 221 21.00 -5.79 7.02
N ASP A 222 20.02 -6.36 6.33
CA ASP A 222 20.01 -6.41 4.87
C ASP A 222 19.80 -5.02 4.24
N LEU A 223 19.10 -4.11 4.93
CA LEU A 223 18.94 -2.73 4.47
C LEU A 223 20.27 -1.97 4.44
N PHE A 224 21.19 -2.24 5.37
CA PHE A 224 22.54 -1.70 5.32
C PHE A 224 23.28 -2.17 4.06
N LYS A 225 23.19 -3.47 3.76
CA LYS A 225 23.77 -4.04 2.54
C LYS A 225 23.12 -3.46 1.28
N ALA A 226 21.81 -3.24 1.30
CA ALA A 226 21.12 -2.60 0.19
C ALA A 226 21.62 -1.17 -0.05
N LYS A 227 21.74 -0.36 1.02
CA LYS A 227 22.29 1.00 0.96
C LYS A 227 23.70 1.04 0.37
N SER A 228 24.57 0.08 0.69
CA SER A 228 25.94 0.06 0.16
C SER A 228 26.03 -0.31 -1.32
N ILE A 229 25.00 -0.96 -1.88
CA ILE A 229 24.92 -1.31 -3.31
C ILE A 229 24.34 -0.15 -4.13
N VAL A 230 23.33 0.54 -3.61
CA VAL A 230 22.65 1.65 -4.31
C VAL A 230 23.60 2.84 -4.49
N LYS A 231 23.86 3.22 -5.73
CA LYS A 231 24.62 4.42 -6.09
C LYS A 231 23.67 5.60 -6.23
N SER A 232 24.02 6.71 -5.60
CA SER A 232 23.26 7.95 -5.64
C SER A 232 24.20 9.14 -5.50
N GLU A 233 23.64 10.35 -5.52
CA GLU A 233 24.34 11.51 -4.96
C GLU A 233 24.64 11.33 -3.45
N LYS A 234 25.49 12.20 -2.89
CA LYS A 234 25.91 12.12 -1.47
C LYS A 234 24.69 12.10 -0.54
N VAL A 235 24.57 11.01 0.23
CA VAL A 235 23.65 10.87 1.35
C VAL A 235 24.14 11.78 2.49
N ASP A 236 23.26 12.64 3.01
CA ASP A 236 23.57 13.49 4.16
C ASP A 236 23.27 12.80 5.49
N SER A 237 22.12 12.12 5.54
CA SER A 237 21.65 11.42 6.72
C SER A 237 20.85 10.18 6.28
N TRP A 238 20.74 9.18 7.13
CA TRP A 238 19.86 8.04 6.93
C TRP A 238 19.43 7.43 8.26
N ILE A 239 18.27 6.78 8.28
CA ILE A 239 17.79 6.08 9.47
C ILE A 239 16.88 4.92 9.05
N ILE A 240 16.87 3.85 9.84
CA ILE A 240 15.98 2.70 9.66
C ILE A 240 14.74 2.90 10.54
N PHE A 241 13.57 2.77 9.94
CA PHE A 241 12.29 2.74 10.64
C PHE A 241 11.73 1.31 10.67
N GLU A 242 11.11 0.92 11.78
CA GLU A 242 10.15 -0.18 11.83
C GLU A 242 8.78 0.33 11.36
N THR A 243 8.09 -0.44 10.53
CA THR A 243 6.91 0.07 9.80
C THR A 243 5.83 -0.99 9.63
N ASN A 244 4.61 -0.53 9.39
CA ASN A 244 3.47 -1.33 8.92
C ASN A 244 3.33 -1.32 7.38
N GLN A 245 4.39 -0.93 6.65
CA GLN A 245 4.32 -0.88 5.20
C GLN A 245 4.38 -2.28 4.63
N GLY A 246 3.54 -2.59 3.64
CA GLY A 246 3.50 -3.92 3.04
C GLY A 246 2.92 -5.01 3.95
N THR A 247 2.00 -4.69 4.86
CA THR A 247 1.39 -5.65 5.81
C THR A 247 -0.11 -5.90 5.60
N ASP A 248 -0.79 -5.07 4.80
CA ASP A 248 -2.27 -5.05 4.68
C ASP A 248 -3.04 -4.69 5.97
N ASP A 249 -2.42 -4.00 6.93
CA ASP A 249 -3.10 -3.66 8.20
C ASP A 249 -4.41 -2.88 8.01
N HIS A 250 -4.53 -2.14 6.89
CA HIS A 250 -5.72 -1.35 6.53
C HIS A 250 -6.91 -2.20 6.03
N LEU A 251 -6.67 -3.43 5.58
CA LEU A 251 -7.70 -4.27 4.96
C LEU A 251 -8.60 -4.95 6.00
N GLN A 252 -9.88 -5.05 5.67
CA GLN A 252 -10.92 -5.65 6.50
C GLN A 252 -11.82 -6.53 5.64
N GLU A 253 -12.10 -7.74 6.09
CA GLU A 253 -13.12 -8.57 5.44
C GLU A 253 -14.51 -7.96 5.64
N LYS A 254 -15.24 -7.71 4.55
CA LYS A 254 -16.59 -7.16 4.59
C LYS A 254 -17.48 -7.77 3.50
N ASN A 255 -18.74 -8.02 3.85
CA ASN A 255 -19.79 -8.26 2.86
C ASN A 255 -20.12 -6.95 2.15
N ILE A 256 -20.64 -7.02 0.93
CA ILE A 256 -20.84 -5.83 0.09
C ILE A 256 -21.74 -4.79 0.76
N ARG A 257 -22.83 -5.20 1.43
CA ARG A 257 -23.73 -4.26 2.12
C ARG A 257 -23.08 -3.45 3.25
N ASP A 258 -22.02 -4.00 3.86
CA ASP A 258 -21.37 -3.43 5.06
C ASP A 258 -20.20 -2.50 4.69
N ILE A 259 -19.91 -2.38 3.39
CA ILE A 259 -18.86 -1.51 2.86
C ILE A 259 -19.30 -0.06 2.98
N GLN A 260 -18.44 0.77 3.55
CA GLN A 260 -18.64 2.21 3.68
C GLN A 260 -17.56 2.98 2.92
N PRO A 261 -17.84 4.24 2.52
CA PRO A 261 -16.80 5.12 2.00
C PRO A 261 -15.58 5.17 2.91
N TYR A 262 -14.39 5.26 2.32
CA TYR A 262 -13.10 5.38 3.01
C TYR A 262 -12.59 4.10 3.72
N ASP A 263 -13.34 3.01 3.71
CA ASP A 263 -12.85 1.70 4.12
C ASP A 263 -11.73 1.19 3.20
N SER A 264 -10.95 0.23 3.68
CA SER A 264 -10.22 -0.68 2.79
C SER A 264 -10.67 -2.10 3.07
N VAL A 265 -11.06 -2.81 2.02
CA VAL A 265 -11.83 -4.05 2.13
C VAL A 265 -11.16 -5.21 1.44
N ILE A 266 -11.43 -6.40 1.96
CA ILE A 266 -11.36 -7.69 1.29
C ILE A 266 -12.81 -8.12 1.12
N THR A 267 -13.27 -8.25 -0.11
CA THR A 267 -14.65 -8.68 -0.37
C THR A 267 -14.70 -9.69 -1.51
N GLN A 268 -15.54 -10.71 -1.35
CA GLN A 268 -15.71 -11.77 -2.33
C GLN A 268 -17.02 -11.57 -3.08
N GLY A 269 -17.00 -11.78 -4.38
CA GLY A 269 -18.21 -11.71 -5.19
C GLY A 269 -18.07 -12.41 -6.53
N VAL A 270 -19.20 -12.61 -7.18
CA VAL A 270 -19.29 -13.09 -8.56
C VAL A 270 -19.38 -11.86 -9.46
N VAL A 271 -18.58 -11.83 -10.54
CA VAL A 271 -18.66 -10.78 -11.55
C VAL A 271 -20.07 -10.78 -12.14
N SER A 272 -20.78 -9.65 -12.04
CA SER A 272 -22.17 -9.52 -12.50
C SER A 272 -22.27 -8.88 -13.89
N LYS A 273 -21.32 -8.01 -14.23
CA LYS A 273 -21.26 -7.28 -15.51
C LYS A 273 -19.89 -7.43 -16.16
N GLU A 274 -19.86 -7.40 -17.49
CA GLU A 274 -18.59 -7.40 -18.22
C GLU A 274 -17.77 -6.14 -17.89
N PRO A 275 -16.44 -6.28 -17.73
CA PRO A 275 -15.57 -5.13 -17.54
C PRO A 275 -15.64 -4.16 -18.73
N PHE A 276 -15.82 -2.87 -18.46
CA PHE A 276 -15.82 -1.83 -19.48
C PHE A 276 -14.69 -0.82 -19.22
N THR A 277 -14.21 -0.17 -20.28
CA THR A 277 -13.13 0.81 -20.21
C THR A 277 -13.68 2.22 -20.32
N LEU A 278 -13.42 3.06 -19.31
CA LEU A 278 -13.74 4.48 -19.31
C LEU A 278 -12.70 5.29 -20.11
N GLN A 279 -13.07 6.51 -20.51
CA GLN A 279 -12.12 7.49 -21.05
C GLN A 279 -10.96 7.71 -20.05
N GLY A 280 -9.72 7.77 -20.56
CA GLY A 280 -8.51 7.75 -19.73
C GLY A 280 -7.97 6.34 -19.41
N GLY A 281 -8.68 5.28 -19.82
CA GLY A 281 -8.20 3.91 -19.77
C GLY A 281 -8.40 3.21 -18.42
N HIS A 282 -9.30 3.72 -17.56
CA HIS A 282 -9.73 3.04 -16.34
C HIS A 282 -10.64 1.85 -16.70
N VAL A 283 -10.51 0.72 -16.01
CA VAL A 283 -11.36 -0.46 -16.23
C VAL A 283 -12.23 -0.67 -15.01
N VAL A 284 -13.54 -0.72 -15.22
CA VAL A 284 -14.55 -0.91 -14.16
C VAL A 284 -15.33 -2.18 -14.44
N PHE A 285 -15.65 -2.93 -13.39
CA PHE A 285 -16.55 -4.08 -13.43
C PHE A 285 -17.33 -4.14 -12.11
N GLU A 286 -18.44 -4.86 -12.10
CA GLU A 286 -19.29 -5.00 -10.92
C GLU A 286 -19.19 -6.44 -10.39
N ILE A 287 -19.13 -6.58 -9.07
CA ILE A 287 -19.27 -7.87 -8.39
C ILE A 287 -20.54 -7.85 -7.54
N LYS A 288 -21.09 -9.03 -7.31
CA LYS A 288 -22.22 -9.25 -6.42
C LYS A 288 -21.99 -10.40 -5.45
N ASP A 289 -22.55 -10.28 -4.26
CA ASP A 289 -22.71 -11.34 -3.29
C ASP A 289 -24.20 -11.49 -2.94
N GLU A 290 -24.52 -12.23 -1.89
CA GLU A 290 -25.89 -12.39 -1.39
C GLU A 290 -26.47 -11.12 -0.73
N THR A 291 -25.63 -10.13 -0.44
CA THR A 291 -25.98 -8.90 0.28
C THR A 291 -26.11 -7.67 -0.61
N GLY A 292 -25.47 -7.64 -1.78
CA GLY A 292 -25.55 -6.51 -2.70
C GLY A 292 -24.61 -6.56 -3.89
N PHE A 293 -24.38 -5.39 -4.50
CA PHE A 293 -23.53 -5.17 -5.66
C PHE A 293 -22.57 -4.02 -5.39
N ILE A 294 -21.34 -4.10 -5.91
CA ILE A 294 -20.37 -3.01 -5.81
C ILE A 294 -19.48 -2.95 -7.05
N ASP A 295 -19.20 -1.73 -7.49
CA ASP A 295 -18.24 -1.46 -8.55
C ASP A 295 -16.81 -1.63 -8.04
N CYS A 296 -15.97 -2.20 -8.89
CA CYS A 296 -14.55 -2.39 -8.70
C CYS A 296 -13.79 -1.77 -9.87
N ALA A 297 -12.73 -1.00 -9.57
CA ALA A 297 -11.99 -0.27 -10.58
C ALA A 297 -10.48 -0.52 -10.52
N ALA A 298 -9.90 -0.81 -11.68
CA ALA A 298 -8.47 -0.72 -11.95
C ALA A 298 -8.19 0.56 -12.76
N TYR A 299 -7.70 1.61 -12.09
CA TYR A 299 -7.45 2.90 -12.72
C TYR A 299 -6.20 2.88 -13.62
N GLU A 300 -6.08 3.88 -14.51
CA GLU A 300 -4.94 4.06 -15.41
C GLU A 300 -3.56 3.82 -14.75
N PRO A 301 -3.28 4.36 -13.54
CA PRO A 301 -1.97 4.19 -12.92
C PRO A 301 -1.60 2.74 -12.61
N THR A 302 -2.56 1.80 -12.62
CA THR A 302 -2.31 0.36 -12.41
C THR A 302 -1.76 -0.35 -13.66
N LYS A 303 -1.58 0.36 -14.79
CA LYS A 303 -0.86 -0.11 -15.99
C LYS A 303 -1.35 -1.48 -16.47
N GLN A 304 -0.46 -2.48 -16.53
CA GLN A 304 -0.75 -3.81 -17.06
C GLN A 304 -1.75 -4.61 -16.22
N PHE A 305 -1.97 -4.25 -14.95
CA PHE A 305 -2.97 -4.88 -14.10
C PHE A 305 -4.38 -4.81 -14.73
N ARG A 306 -4.67 -3.73 -15.46
CA ARG A 306 -5.91 -3.56 -16.21
C ARG A 306 -6.13 -4.66 -17.27
N LYS A 307 -5.07 -5.25 -17.83
CA LYS A 307 -5.17 -6.37 -18.78
C LYS A 307 -5.75 -7.63 -18.11
N ILE A 308 -5.49 -7.84 -16.83
CA ILE A 308 -6.08 -8.94 -16.04
C ILE A 308 -7.57 -8.67 -15.84
N VAL A 309 -7.92 -7.46 -15.40
CA VAL A 309 -9.33 -7.10 -15.14
C VAL A 309 -10.18 -7.20 -16.40
N ARG A 310 -9.68 -6.81 -17.57
CA ARG A 310 -10.40 -6.93 -18.86
C ARG A 310 -10.73 -8.37 -19.28
N LYS A 311 -10.08 -9.38 -18.70
CA LYS A 311 -10.30 -10.80 -19.03
C LYS A 311 -11.42 -11.45 -18.21
N LEU A 312 -11.91 -10.76 -17.18
CA LEU A 312 -13.03 -11.21 -16.37
C LEU A 312 -14.32 -11.21 -17.20
N ILE A 313 -15.21 -12.15 -16.93
CA ILE A 313 -16.55 -12.23 -17.52
C ILE A 313 -17.59 -12.50 -16.43
N PRO A 314 -18.88 -12.20 -16.67
CA PRO A 314 -19.95 -12.54 -15.75
C PRO A 314 -19.93 -14.02 -15.36
N GLY A 315 -20.03 -14.29 -14.06
CA GLY A 315 -19.95 -15.62 -13.47
C GLY A 315 -18.59 -15.98 -12.87
N ASP A 316 -17.51 -15.27 -13.19
CA ASP A 316 -16.21 -15.49 -12.54
C ASP A 316 -16.30 -15.14 -11.03
N MET A 317 -15.75 -16.00 -10.18
CA MET A 317 -15.68 -15.75 -8.73
C MET A 317 -14.34 -15.14 -8.37
N VAL A 318 -14.39 -13.96 -7.74
CA VAL A 318 -13.21 -13.18 -7.38
C VAL A 318 -13.28 -12.70 -5.93
N GLU A 319 -12.12 -12.48 -5.35
CA GLU A 319 -11.94 -11.77 -4.10
C GLU A 319 -11.10 -10.52 -4.38
N VAL A 320 -11.65 -9.35 -4.12
CA VAL A 320 -11.05 -8.06 -4.43
C VAL A 320 -10.54 -7.41 -3.15
N TYR A 321 -9.43 -6.68 -3.29
CA TYR A 321 -8.75 -6.01 -2.19
C TYR A 321 -8.52 -4.56 -2.59
N GLY A 322 -8.97 -3.59 -1.79
CA GLY A 322 -8.78 -2.21 -2.16
C GLY A 322 -9.45 -1.19 -1.25
N GLY A 323 -9.09 0.08 -1.46
CA GLY A 323 -9.70 1.21 -0.78
C GLY A 323 -11.00 1.66 -1.44
N VAL A 324 -12.00 2.03 -0.65
CA VAL A 324 -13.32 2.42 -1.11
C VAL A 324 -13.38 3.93 -1.28
N ARG A 325 -13.74 4.36 -2.49
CA ARG A 325 -14.01 5.76 -2.80
C ARG A 325 -15.48 6.08 -2.53
N GLU A 326 -15.76 7.29 -2.09
CA GLU A 326 -17.14 7.76 -1.86
C GLU A 326 -17.89 8.03 -3.16
N THR A 327 -17.29 8.72 -4.12
CA THR A 327 -17.94 9.10 -5.39
C THR A 327 -16.99 9.00 -6.58
N PRO A 328 -17.26 8.13 -7.58
CA PRO A 328 -18.27 7.08 -7.54
C PRO A 328 -17.96 6.08 -6.41
N PHE A 329 -19.01 5.45 -5.86
CA PHE A 329 -18.87 4.44 -4.81
C PHE A 329 -18.26 3.17 -5.41
N THR A 330 -16.99 2.93 -5.14
CA THR A 330 -16.19 1.96 -5.90
C THR A 330 -14.99 1.46 -5.09
N VAL A 331 -14.68 0.17 -5.21
CA VAL A 331 -13.43 -0.43 -4.70
C VAL A 331 -12.27 -0.15 -5.66
N ASN A 332 -11.30 0.63 -5.22
CA ASN A 332 -10.07 0.90 -5.97
C ASN A 332 -9.09 -0.27 -5.76
N LEU A 333 -8.95 -1.11 -6.78
CA LEU A 333 -8.21 -2.37 -6.67
C LEU A 333 -6.71 -2.16 -6.40
N GLU A 334 -6.23 -2.84 -5.37
CA GLU A 334 -4.80 -3.02 -5.04
C GLU A 334 -4.31 -4.41 -5.47
N LYS A 335 -5.18 -5.42 -5.35
CA LYS A 335 -4.96 -6.80 -5.78
C LYS A 335 -6.30 -7.49 -5.97
N ILE A 336 -6.27 -8.62 -6.67
CA ILE A 336 -7.43 -9.46 -6.93
C ILE A 336 -6.99 -10.92 -6.89
N ARG A 337 -7.81 -11.76 -6.26
CA ARG A 337 -7.68 -13.22 -6.31
C ARG A 337 -8.81 -13.77 -7.16
N VAL A 338 -8.46 -14.37 -8.29
CA VAL A 338 -9.41 -15.13 -9.11
C VAL A 338 -9.56 -16.51 -8.47
N LYS A 339 -10.74 -16.81 -7.90
CA LYS A 339 -11.04 -18.10 -7.27
C LYS A 339 -11.52 -19.13 -8.28
N MET A 340 -12.45 -18.73 -9.14
CA MET A 340 -13.06 -19.61 -10.14
C MET A 340 -13.28 -18.86 -11.45
N LEU A 341 -13.09 -19.56 -12.56
CA LEU A 341 -13.32 -19.05 -13.91
C LEU A 341 -14.41 -19.86 -14.59
N VAL A 342 -15.42 -19.18 -15.13
CA VAL A 342 -16.45 -19.84 -15.95
C VAL A 342 -15.93 -20.12 -17.36
N GLU A 343 -16.49 -21.11 -18.03
CA GLU A 343 -16.07 -21.42 -19.41
C GLU A 343 -16.64 -20.38 -20.39
N LYS A 344 -15.77 -19.81 -21.21
CA LYS A 344 -16.17 -18.92 -22.30
C LYS A 344 -16.29 -19.75 -23.58
N TYR A 345 -17.42 -19.62 -24.26
CA TYR A 345 -17.67 -20.24 -25.56
C TYR A 345 -17.81 -19.15 -26.61
N GLU A 346 -17.11 -19.30 -27.73
CA GLU A 346 -17.21 -18.39 -28.87
C GLU A 346 -17.83 -19.11 -30.05
N LYS A 347 -18.72 -18.42 -30.77
CA LYS A 347 -19.27 -18.92 -32.03
C LYS A 347 -18.15 -18.99 -33.06
N VAL A 348 -17.92 -20.17 -33.60
CA VAL A 348 -16.95 -20.41 -34.68
C VAL A 348 -17.66 -20.38 -36.02
N GLU A 349 -18.77 -21.11 -36.13
CA GLU A 349 -19.47 -21.30 -37.40
C GLU A 349 -20.99 -21.33 -37.22
N ASN A 350 -21.69 -21.08 -38.32
CA ASN A 350 -23.11 -21.39 -38.40
C ASN A 350 -23.30 -22.91 -38.38
N PRO A 351 -24.41 -23.40 -37.80
CA PRO A 351 -24.68 -24.83 -37.71
C PRO A 351 -24.78 -25.47 -39.10
N VAL A 352 -24.46 -26.75 -39.18
CA VAL A 352 -24.59 -27.56 -40.40
C VAL A 352 -26.02 -28.15 -40.45
N CYS A 353 -26.72 -28.06 -41.60
CA CYS A 353 -28.06 -28.66 -41.76
C CYS A 353 -27.94 -30.19 -41.56
N PRO A 354 -28.65 -30.78 -40.58
CA PRO A 354 -28.59 -32.23 -40.35
C PRO A 354 -29.16 -33.06 -41.50
N VAL A 355 -29.96 -32.44 -42.37
CA VAL A 355 -30.61 -33.10 -43.51
C VAL A 355 -29.74 -33.11 -44.77
N CYS A 356 -28.98 -32.04 -45.04
CA CYS A 356 -28.28 -31.87 -46.32
C CYS A 356 -26.80 -31.51 -46.22
N GLY A 357 -26.24 -31.40 -45.01
CA GLY A 357 -24.82 -31.18 -44.77
C GLY A 357 -24.30 -29.78 -45.11
N LYS A 358 -25.14 -28.84 -45.59
CA LYS A 358 -24.73 -27.46 -45.87
C LYS A 358 -24.78 -26.58 -44.62
N HIS A 359 -23.83 -25.64 -44.49
CA HIS A 359 -23.91 -24.60 -43.46
C HIS A 359 -25.19 -23.77 -43.62
N MET A 360 -25.88 -23.57 -42.51
CA MET A 360 -27.06 -22.73 -42.42
C MET A 360 -26.68 -21.24 -42.48
N LYS A 361 -27.59 -20.38 -42.93
CA LYS A 361 -27.42 -18.93 -42.87
C LYS A 361 -28.16 -18.36 -41.67
N SER A 362 -27.63 -17.29 -41.09
CA SER A 362 -28.35 -16.50 -40.10
C SER A 362 -29.61 -15.91 -40.72
N ILE A 363 -30.74 -15.97 -40.02
CA ILE A 363 -32.00 -15.36 -40.48
C ILE A 363 -32.33 -14.04 -39.78
N GLY A 364 -31.45 -13.57 -38.88
CA GLY A 364 -31.62 -12.31 -38.17
C GLY A 364 -30.93 -12.34 -36.80
N ARG A 365 -30.71 -11.17 -36.19
CA ARG A 365 -30.12 -11.09 -34.84
C ARG A 365 -31.05 -11.83 -33.86
N ASN A 366 -30.53 -12.83 -33.14
CA ASN A 366 -31.26 -13.69 -32.22
C ASN A 366 -32.44 -14.49 -32.82
N GLN A 367 -32.54 -14.63 -34.15
CA GLN A 367 -33.62 -15.40 -34.80
C GLN A 367 -33.18 -16.81 -35.22
N GLY A 368 -31.94 -17.21 -34.91
CA GLY A 368 -31.39 -18.51 -35.25
C GLY A 368 -30.87 -18.60 -36.69
N TYR A 369 -30.86 -19.81 -37.22
CA TYR A 369 -30.25 -20.18 -38.49
C TYR A 369 -31.22 -20.98 -39.34
N ARG A 370 -31.19 -20.80 -40.66
CA ARG A 370 -31.99 -21.56 -41.62
C ARG A 370 -31.11 -22.10 -42.74
N CYS A 371 -31.36 -23.33 -43.13
CA CYS A 371 -30.72 -23.89 -44.32
C CYS A 371 -31.42 -23.40 -45.58
N ILE A 372 -30.64 -22.91 -46.55
CA ILE A 372 -31.15 -22.47 -47.85
C ILE A 372 -31.71 -23.64 -48.67
N LYS A 373 -31.11 -24.83 -48.57
CA LYS A 373 -31.49 -25.99 -49.40
C LYS A 373 -32.66 -26.79 -48.82
N CYS A 374 -32.57 -27.14 -47.53
CA CYS A 374 -33.50 -28.04 -46.86
C CYS A 374 -34.61 -27.30 -46.09
N GLY A 375 -34.49 -25.97 -45.92
CA GLY A 375 -35.46 -25.15 -45.17
C GLY A 375 -35.44 -25.34 -43.65
N SER A 376 -34.75 -26.36 -43.13
CA SER A 376 -34.65 -26.65 -41.69
C SER A 376 -34.04 -25.48 -40.91
N LYS A 377 -34.32 -25.43 -39.60
CA LYS A 377 -33.88 -24.37 -38.70
C LYS A 377 -33.04 -24.93 -37.56
N SER A 378 -32.12 -24.12 -37.05
CA SER A 378 -31.38 -24.38 -35.81
C SER A 378 -31.24 -23.10 -35.02
N ASN A 379 -31.30 -23.19 -33.69
CA ASN A 379 -31.10 -22.04 -32.80
C ASN A 379 -29.67 -21.96 -32.28
N TYR A 380 -28.89 -23.03 -32.42
CA TYR A 380 -27.58 -23.16 -31.79
C TYR A 380 -26.46 -23.06 -32.83
N PRO A 381 -25.51 -22.13 -32.68
CA PRO A 381 -24.29 -22.12 -33.48
C PRO A 381 -23.34 -23.24 -33.07
N ILE A 382 -22.35 -23.51 -33.92
CA ILE A 382 -21.18 -24.28 -33.50
C ILE A 382 -20.30 -23.35 -32.66
N VAL A 383 -20.10 -23.73 -31.41
CA VAL A 383 -19.29 -23.00 -30.45
C VAL A 383 -18.03 -23.77 -30.09
N LYS A 384 -16.94 -23.07 -29.81
CA LYS A 384 -15.71 -23.64 -29.27
C LYS A 384 -15.36 -22.92 -27.98
N ARG A 385 -14.79 -23.67 -27.03
CA ARG A 385 -14.23 -23.08 -25.81
C ARG A 385 -13.11 -22.11 -26.18
N ALA A 386 -13.24 -20.87 -25.74
CA ALA A 386 -12.27 -19.81 -25.97
C ALA A 386 -11.28 -19.72 -24.81
N GLU A 387 -9.98 -19.67 -25.11
CA GLU A 387 -8.95 -19.45 -24.10
C GLU A 387 -8.82 -17.96 -23.75
N ARG A 388 -9.09 -17.63 -22.49
CA ARG A 388 -9.06 -16.23 -22.01
C ARG A 388 -7.67 -15.77 -21.56
N GLY A 389 -6.70 -16.68 -21.47
CA GLY A 389 -5.37 -16.38 -20.96
C GLY A 389 -5.36 -15.81 -19.53
N LEU A 390 -6.36 -16.19 -18.72
CA LEU A 390 -6.50 -15.88 -17.30
C LEU A 390 -6.52 -17.21 -16.53
N LYS A 391 -5.84 -17.28 -15.39
CA LYS A 391 -5.81 -18.46 -14.52
C LYS A 391 -6.29 -18.11 -13.12
N PRO A 392 -6.88 -19.06 -12.36
CA PRO A 392 -7.09 -18.86 -10.93
C PRO A 392 -5.78 -18.51 -10.21
N GLY A 393 -5.85 -17.67 -9.19
CA GLY A 393 -4.69 -17.20 -8.44
C GLY A 393 -4.72 -15.70 -8.15
N PHE A 394 -3.65 -15.23 -7.51
CA PHE A 394 -3.48 -13.83 -7.14
C PHE A 394 -2.83 -13.02 -8.25
N TYR A 395 -3.34 -11.80 -8.43
CA TYR A 395 -2.78 -10.75 -9.27
C TYR A 395 -2.73 -9.45 -8.47
N GLU A 396 -1.66 -8.67 -8.63
CA GLU A 396 -1.49 -7.40 -7.94
C GLU A 396 -1.10 -6.29 -8.91
N VAL A 397 -1.26 -5.05 -8.47
CA VAL A 397 -0.79 -3.88 -9.21
C VAL A 397 0.74 -3.86 -9.35
N PRO A 398 1.28 -3.22 -10.40
CA PRO A 398 2.72 -3.02 -10.54
C PRO A 398 3.36 -2.28 -9.36
N VAL A 399 4.68 -2.42 -9.23
CA VAL A 399 5.49 -1.79 -8.18
C VAL A 399 5.30 -0.27 -8.17
N CYS A 400 5.22 0.37 -9.34
CA CYS A 400 5.01 1.81 -9.43
C CYS A 400 3.65 2.28 -8.87
N ALA A 401 2.64 1.41 -8.88
CA ALA A 401 1.27 1.70 -8.47
C ALA A 401 0.93 1.22 -7.05
N ARG A 402 1.77 0.38 -6.44
CA ARG A 402 1.50 -0.18 -5.12
C ARG A 402 1.47 0.91 -4.04
N ARG A 403 0.44 0.88 -3.19
CA ARG A 403 0.33 1.79 -2.04
C ARG A 403 1.31 1.35 -0.95
N HIS A 404 1.61 2.24 -0.01
CA HIS A 404 2.62 1.97 1.03
C HIS A 404 2.28 0.76 1.92
N ILE A 405 1.01 0.58 2.27
CA ILE A 405 0.56 -0.42 3.24
C ILE A 405 0.20 -1.78 2.58
N SER A 406 -0.06 -1.78 1.26
CA SER A 406 -0.45 -2.99 0.52
C SER A 406 0.66 -4.03 0.53
N LYS A 407 0.39 -5.22 1.05
CA LYS A 407 1.32 -6.35 1.08
C LYS A 407 1.57 -6.89 -0.33
N PRO A 408 2.82 -6.86 -0.83
CA PRO A 408 3.15 -7.42 -2.13
C PRO A 408 3.06 -8.95 -2.13
N LEU A 409 2.70 -9.55 -3.27
CA LEU A 409 2.60 -11.02 -3.40
C LEU A 409 3.92 -11.74 -3.09
N LYS A 410 5.06 -11.08 -3.34
CA LYS A 410 6.40 -11.58 -2.98
C LYS A 410 6.50 -11.94 -1.49
N ARG A 411 5.81 -11.21 -0.60
CA ARG A 411 5.77 -11.48 0.85
C ARG A 411 4.81 -12.60 1.19
N ILE A 412 3.60 -12.59 0.63
CA ILE A 412 2.57 -13.63 0.88
C ILE A 412 3.12 -15.03 0.54
N LYS A 413 3.83 -15.17 -0.59
CA LYS A 413 4.42 -16.46 -0.99
C LYS A 413 5.51 -16.96 -0.03
N ARG A 414 6.26 -16.05 0.61
CA ARG A 414 7.30 -16.43 1.58
C ARG A 414 6.70 -17.01 2.85
N GLU A 415 5.61 -16.40 3.33
CA GLU A 415 4.88 -16.88 4.50
C GLU A 415 4.27 -18.26 4.27
N ASN A 416 3.77 -18.51 3.06
CA ASN A 416 3.18 -19.80 2.69
C ASN A 416 4.22 -20.86 2.29
N GLY A 417 5.53 -20.58 2.39
CA GLY A 417 6.59 -21.53 1.98
C GLY A 417 6.67 -21.80 0.47
N GLU A 418 5.88 -21.10 -0.36
CA GLU A 418 5.82 -21.24 -1.82
C GLU A 418 6.99 -20.49 -2.49
N SER A 419 8.22 -20.86 -2.13
CA SER A 419 9.40 -20.35 -2.83
C SER A 419 9.60 -21.14 -4.12
N LYS A 420 9.27 -20.49 -5.25
CA LYS A 420 9.39 -20.95 -6.65
C LYS A 420 8.22 -21.81 -7.15
N LEU A 421 7.17 -21.17 -7.67
CA LEU A 421 6.45 -21.60 -8.87
C LEU A 421 5.72 -20.39 -9.48
N ASN A 422 5.96 -20.16 -10.77
CA ASN A 422 5.30 -19.23 -11.69
C ASN A 422 5.27 -17.75 -11.29
N HIS A 423 6.42 -17.08 -11.37
CA HIS A 423 6.43 -15.69 -11.84
C HIS A 423 6.22 -15.73 -13.36
N LYS A 424 4.98 -15.50 -13.81
CA LYS A 424 4.80 -14.77 -15.05
C LYS A 424 4.47 -13.34 -14.65
N SER A 425 5.53 -12.56 -14.41
CA SER A 425 5.46 -11.13 -14.71
C SER A 425 5.13 -11.05 -16.20
N PHE A 426 3.97 -10.50 -16.54
CA PHE A 426 3.56 -10.34 -17.93
C PHE A 426 3.78 -8.91 -18.36
#